data_AF-A0A849E2C7-F1
#
_entry.id   AF-A0A849E2C7-F1
#
_cell.length_a   1.000
_cell.length_b   1.000
_cell.length_c   1.000
_cell.angle_alpha   90.00
_cell.angle_beta   90.00
_cell.angle_gamma   90.00
#
_symmetry.space_group_name_H-M   'P 1'
#
loop_
_entity.id
_entity.type
_entity.pdbx_description
1 polymer ?
#
loop_
_entity_poly.entity_id
_entity_poly.type
_entity_poly.pdbx_seq_one_letter_code
_entity_poly.pdbx_strand_id
1 'polypeptide(L)'
;GMGIPCIYAAPKEGYRAWHGVMCLSRNTTGEREDAAYRFMNWWLSGWPGAFIARQGYYISNPERSRTFMDDAEWDYWYMGQPAASPLLGTDGKVSVNTGEVRSGGSYVKRFENIAVWNTVMDQYEYSLLKWKDFLLA
;
A
#
# COMPACT_ATOMS: atom_id res chain seq x y z
N GLY A 1 1.03 -10.43 -13.87
CA GLY A 1 0.80 -9.30 -14.80
C GLY A 1 0.82 -9.75 -16.25
N MET A 2 0.74 -8.81 -17.19
CA MET A 2 0.79 -9.07 -18.66
C MET A 2 2.22 -9.15 -19.23
N GLY A 3 3.24 -9.31 -18.39
CA GLY A 3 4.66 -9.34 -18.82
C GLY A 3 5.25 -7.98 -19.19
N ILE A 4 4.47 -6.90 -19.07
CA ILE A 4 4.96 -5.53 -19.28
C ILE A 4 5.71 -5.07 -18.02
N PRO A 5 6.96 -4.60 -18.13
CA PRO A 5 7.72 -4.10 -16.99
C PRO A 5 7.10 -2.79 -16.51
N CYS A 6 6.52 -2.81 -15.32
CA CYS A 6 6.00 -1.62 -14.64
C CYS A 6 6.93 -1.24 -13.50
N ILE A 7 7.36 0.02 -13.46
CA ILE A 7 8.23 0.54 -12.39
C ILE A 7 7.49 1.56 -11.55
N TYR A 8 7.77 1.55 -10.25
CA TYR A 8 7.31 2.59 -9.34
C TYR A 8 8.31 3.74 -9.33
N ALA A 9 7.84 4.94 -9.62
CA ALA A 9 8.63 6.14 -9.45
C ALA A 9 8.69 6.52 -7.97
N ALA A 10 9.87 6.93 -7.50
CA ALA A 10 10.08 7.55 -6.20
C ALA A 10 10.71 8.93 -6.43
N PRO A 11 9.90 9.98 -6.69
CA PRO A 11 10.40 11.33 -6.95
C PRO A 11 11.30 11.84 -5.82
N LYS A 12 12.43 12.48 -6.18
CA LYS A 12 13.41 13.01 -5.23
C LYS A 12 12.90 14.25 -4.48
N GLU A 13 11.95 14.95 -5.08
CA GLU A 13 11.27 16.14 -4.54
C GLU A 13 10.24 15.78 -3.47
N GLY A 14 9.94 14.49 -3.31
CA GLY A 14 8.86 14.01 -2.47
C GLY A 14 7.55 13.81 -3.23
N TYR A 15 6.56 13.28 -2.52
CA TYR A 15 5.27 12.95 -3.13
C TYR A 15 4.10 13.22 -2.19
N ARG A 16 2.90 13.29 -2.79
CA ARG A 16 1.65 13.35 -2.05
C ARG A 16 1.31 11.98 -1.48
N ALA A 17 1.01 11.92 -0.19
CA ALA A 17 0.41 10.75 0.45
C ALA A 17 -1.00 11.05 0.97
N TRP A 18 -1.75 9.98 1.21
CA TRP A 18 -3.08 9.98 1.79
C TRP A 18 -3.29 8.69 2.56
N HIS A 19 -4.20 8.70 3.55
CA HIS A 19 -4.58 7.51 4.30
C HIS A 19 -6.07 7.24 4.14
N GLY A 20 -6.42 5.99 3.87
CA GLY A 20 -7.78 5.49 4.05
C GLY A 20 -7.98 5.06 5.50
N VAL A 21 -9.15 5.37 6.05
CA VAL A 21 -9.55 4.94 7.40
C VAL A 21 -10.88 4.21 7.33
N MET A 22 -11.10 3.28 8.26
CA MET A 22 -12.41 2.69 8.49
C MET A 22 -13.15 3.56 9.51
N CYS A 23 -14.36 3.99 9.15
CA CYS A 23 -15.24 4.75 10.03
C CYS A 23 -16.55 3.98 10.23
N LEU A 24 -17.10 4.05 11.44
CA LEU A 24 -18.40 3.49 11.78
C LEU A 24 -19.43 4.61 11.87
N SER A 25 -20.57 4.44 11.19
CA SER A 25 -21.69 5.38 11.31
C SER A 25 -22.27 5.34 12.72
N ARG A 26 -22.60 6.51 13.28
CA ARG A 26 -23.26 6.63 14.59
C ARG A 26 -24.62 5.91 14.64
N ASN A 27 -25.26 5.72 13.49
CA ASN A 27 -26.57 5.06 13.41
C ASN A 27 -26.46 3.53 13.30
N THR A 28 -25.24 2.97 13.23
CA THR A 28 -25.05 1.52 13.22
C THR A 28 -25.22 0.99 14.64
N THR A 29 -26.14 0.05 14.82
CA THR A 29 -26.48 -0.54 16.12
C THR A 29 -26.72 -2.05 16.00
N GLY A 30 -26.70 -2.74 17.14
CA GLY A 30 -27.00 -4.17 17.24
C GLY A 30 -25.99 -5.04 16.49
N GLU A 31 -26.45 -6.12 15.87
CA GLU A 31 -25.56 -7.11 15.21
C GLU A 31 -24.65 -6.50 14.13
N ARG A 32 -25.08 -5.41 13.48
CA ARG A 32 -24.27 -4.70 12.47
C ARG A 32 -23.07 -3.99 13.09
N GLU A 33 -23.24 -3.45 14.29
CA GLU A 33 -22.17 -2.80 15.04
C GLU A 33 -21.14 -3.84 15.47
N ASP A 34 -21.59 -4.97 16.03
CA ASP A 34 -20.72 -6.08 16.42
C ASP A 34 -19.93 -6.64 15.22
N ALA A 35 -20.60 -6.83 14.08
CA ALA A 35 -19.94 -7.28 12.86
C ALA A 35 -18.90 -6.27 12.36
N ALA A 36 -19.19 -4.97 12.43
CA ALA A 36 -18.25 -3.92 12.06
C ALA A 36 -17.00 -3.93 12.97
N TYR A 37 -17.17 -4.07 14.29
CA TYR A 37 -16.02 -4.18 15.20
C TYR A 37 -15.20 -5.43 14.94
N ARG A 38 -15.84 -6.58 14.69
CA ARG A 38 -15.12 -7.82 14.34
C ARG A 38 -14.28 -7.63 13.07
N PHE A 39 -14.84 -6.96 12.06
CA PHE A 39 -14.13 -6.66 10.81
C PHE A 39 -12.95 -5.70 11.02
N MET A 40 -13.16 -4.61 11.76
CA MET A 40 -12.08 -3.66 12.08
C MET A 40 -10.97 -4.33 12.91
N ASN A 41 -11.33 -5.15 13.90
CA ASN A 41 -10.38 -5.92 14.70
C ASN A 41 -9.59 -6.92 13.85
N TRP A 42 -10.24 -7.57 12.88
CA TRP A 42 -9.55 -8.45 11.94
C TRP A 42 -8.51 -7.67 11.11
N TRP A 43 -8.87 -6.50 10.55
CA TRP A 43 -7.91 -5.63 9.86
C TRP A 43 -6.74 -5.19 10.74
N LEU A 44 -6.99 -4.95 12.03
CA LEU A 44 -5.98 -4.57 13.02
C LEU A 44 -5.24 -5.78 13.64
N SER A 45 -5.54 -7.01 13.23
CA SER A 45 -4.89 -8.22 13.76
C SER A 45 -3.46 -8.40 13.28
N GLY A 46 -3.07 -7.77 12.17
CA GLY A 46 -1.75 -7.86 11.55
C GLY A 46 -1.73 -8.72 10.28
N TRP A 47 -2.46 -9.83 10.23
CA TRP A 47 -2.47 -10.71 9.05
C TRP A 47 -2.92 -10.00 7.76
N PRO A 48 -4.03 -9.21 7.75
CA PRO A 48 -4.44 -8.52 6.53
C PRO A 48 -3.39 -7.53 6.03
N GLY A 49 -2.66 -6.94 6.98
CA GLY A 49 -1.57 -6.03 6.73
C GLY A 49 -0.37 -6.70 6.05
N ALA A 50 0.07 -7.83 6.59
CA ALA A 50 1.12 -8.65 6.01
C ALA A 50 0.73 -9.16 4.61
N PHE A 51 -0.52 -9.60 4.45
CA PHE A 51 -1.01 -10.07 3.15
C PHE A 51 -1.02 -8.95 2.10
N ILE A 52 -1.57 -7.77 2.43
CA ILE A 52 -1.67 -6.68 1.46
C ILE A 52 -0.32 -6.02 1.17
N ALA A 53 0.66 -6.11 2.08
CA ALA A 53 2.02 -5.61 1.85
C ALA A 53 2.66 -6.24 0.60
N ARG A 54 2.27 -7.47 0.23
CA ARG A 54 2.69 -8.15 -1.00
C ARG A 54 2.27 -7.45 -2.29
N GLN A 55 1.25 -6.59 -2.23
CA GLN A 55 0.91 -5.72 -3.37
C GLN A 55 1.91 -4.56 -3.51
N GLY A 56 2.57 -4.18 -2.42
CA GLY A 56 3.58 -3.15 -2.43
C GLY A 56 3.05 -1.72 -2.48
N TYR A 57 1.74 -1.45 -2.37
CA TYR A 57 1.21 -0.05 -2.38
C TYR A 57 0.50 0.33 -1.09
N TYR A 58 0.03 -0.67 -0.35
CA TYR A 58 -0.66 -0.46 0.90
C TYR A 58 0.27 -0.71 2.07
N ILE A 59 0.18 0.15 3.08
CA ILE A 59 0.86 -0.01 4.34
C ILE A 59 -0.20 0.09 5.42
N SER A 60 -0.26 -0.92 6.27
CA SER A 60 -1.14 -0.96 7.43
C SER A 60 -0.31 -0.82 8.71
N ASN A 61 -0.69 -1.48 9.81
CA ASN A 61 0.07 -1.54 11.06
C ASN A 61 1.33 -2.44 10.89
N PRO A 62 2.54 -1.88 10.73
CA PRO A 62 3.74 -2.66 10.44
C PRO A 62 4.14 -3.56 11.60
N GLU A 63 4.00 -3.07 12.83
CA GLU A 63 4.38 -3.79 14.04
C GLU A 63 3.60 -5.09 14.19
N ARG A 64 2.29 -5.05 13.97
CA ARG A 64 1.44 -6.25 14.00
C ARG A 64 1.60 -7.12 12.76
N SER A 65 1.86 -6.50 11.61
CA SER A 65 2.04 -7.25 10.36
C SER A 65 3.32 -8.07 10.38
N ARG A 66 4.40 -7.57 11.02
CA ARG A 66 5.71 -8.25 11.07
C ARG A 66 5.62 -9.71 11.48
N THR A 67 4.79 -10.04 12.46
CA THR A 67 4.68 -11.41 13.00
C THR A 67 4.09 -12.41 12.00
N PHE A 68 3.50 -11.93 10.90
CA PHE A 68 2.91 -12.75 9.84
C PHE A 68 3.75 -12.74 8.54
N MET A 69 4.91 -12.08 8.56
CA MET A 69 5.81 -11.98 7.42
C MET A 69 7.07 -12.76 7.71
N ASP A 70 7.58 -13.46 6.70
CA ASP A 70 8.94 -13.99 6.78
C ASP A 70 9.97 -12.85 6.68
N ASP A 71 11.23 -13.19 6.97
CA ASP A 71 12.32 -12.22 6.99
C ASP A 71 12.60 -11.64 5.60
N ALA A 72 12.49 -12.45 4.54
CA ALA A 72 12.73 -12.00 3.17
C ALA A 72 11.66 -11.00 2.71
N GLU A 73 10.39 -11.24 3.05
CA GLU A 73 9.29 -10.32 2.82
C GLU A 73 9.50 -9.03 3.60
N TRP A 74 9.83 -9.11 4.89
CA TRP A 74 10.05 -7.93 5.72
C TRP A 74 11.21 -7.08 5.20
N ASP A 75 12.33 -7.71 4.89
CA ASP A 75 13.54 -7.04 4.44
C ASP A 75 13.32 -6.29 3.13
N TYR A 76 12.59 -6.88 2.19
CA TYR A 76 12.26 -6.22 0.94
C TYR A 76 11.20 -5.12 1.11
N TRP A 77 10.04 -5.43 1.72
CA TRP A 77 8.89 -4.52 1.76
C TRP A 77 9.08 -3.34 2.73
N TYR A 78 9.77 -3.57 3.86
CA TYR A 78 9.92 -2.61 4.95
C TYR A 78 11.35 -2.12 5.15
N MET A 79 12.37 -2.99 5.06
CA MET A 79 13.76 -2.55 5.24
C MET A 79 14.38 -1.99 3.95
N GLY A 80 13.75 -2.22 2.79
CA GLY A 80 14.23 -1.75 1.49
C GLY A 80 15.50 -2.45 1.01
N GLN A 81 15.75 -3.67 1.50
CA GLN A 81 16.86 -4.51 1.08
C GLN A 81 16.56 -5.19 -0.27
N PRO A 82 17.57 -5.66 -1.01
CA PRO A 82 17.36 -6.50 -2.17
C PRO A 82 16.61 -7.79 -1.81
N ALA A 83 15.71 -8.24 -2.69
CA ALA A 83 14.98 -9.49 -2.48
C ALA A 83 15.95 -10.69 -2.45
N ALA A 84 16.02 -11.41 -1.32
CA ALA A 84 16.89 -12.57 -1.16
C ALA A 84 16.40 -13.79 -1.98
N SER A 85 15.11 -13.83 -2.30
CA SER A 85 14.44 -14.89 -3.05
C SER A 85 13.27 -14.31 -3.84
N PRO A 86 12.67 -15.05 -4.78
CA PRO A 86 11.45 -14.62 -5.45
C PRO A 86 10.30 -14.44 -4.44
N LEU A 87 9.69 -13.26 -4.40
CA LEU A 87 8.57 -12.98 -3.49
C LEU A 87 7.24 -13.05 -4.23
N LEU A 88 6.24 -13.64 -3.55
CA LEU A 88 4.90 -13.82 -4.11
C LEU A 88 4.02 -12.60 -3.85
N GLY A 89 3.17 -12.29 -4.83
CA GLY A 89 2.09 -11.33 -4.70
C GLY A 89 0.86 -11.92 -4.00
N THR A 90 -0.18 -11.10 -3.83
CA THR A 90 -1.47 -11.56 -3.29
C THR A 90 -2.19 -12.57 -4.19
N ASP A 91 -1.79 -12.68 -5.46
CA ASP A 91 -2.30 -13.65 -6.43
C ASP A 91 -1.51 -14.98 -6.43
N GLY A 92 -0.53 -15.11 -5.52
CA GLY A 92 0.34 -16.29 -5.42
C GLY A 92 1.39 -16.40 -6.52
N LYS A 93 1.51 -15.41 -7.41
CA LYS A 93 2.53 -15.38 -8.47
C LYS A 93 3.74 -14.58 -8.03
N VAL A 94 4.90 -14.88 -8.60
CA VAL A 94 6.11 -14.09 -8.38
C VAL A 94 5.85 -12.64 -8.81
N SER A 95 5.99 -11.72 -7.86
CA SER A 95 5.84 -10.28 -8.06
C SER A 95 7.16 -9.54 -7.96
N VAL A 96 8.16 -10.14 -7.31
CA VAL A 96 9.49 -9.58 -7.12
C VAL A 96 10.51 -10.68 -7.41
N ASN A 97 11.47 -10.40 -8.27
CA ASN A 97 12.56 -11.33 -8.55
C ASN A 97 13.73 -11.12 -7.59
N THR A 98 14.53 -12.17 -7.39
CA THR A 98 15.76 -12.10 -6.58
C THR A 98 16.65 -10.93 -7.04
N GLY A 99 17.17 -10.17 -6.08
CA GLY A 99 18.06 -9.04 -6.32
C GLY A 99 17.36 -7.73 -6.67
N GLU A 100 16.04 -7.74 -6.93
CA GLU A 100 15.28 -6.50 -7.11
C GLU A 100 15.29 -5.68 -5.83
N VAL A 101 15.36 -4.35 -5.99
CA VAL A 101 15.33 -3.38 -4.89
C VAL A 101 14.11 -2.51 -5.06
N ARG A 102 13.34 -2.36 -3.99
CA ARG A 102 12.12 -1.58 -3.99
C ARG A 102 12.41 -0.09 -4.24
N SER A 103 11.75 0.48 -5.25
CA SER A 103 11.79 1.92 -5.52
C SER A 103 11.40 2.74 -4.27
N GLY A 104 12.20 3.76 -3.98
CA GLY A 104 12.03 4.62 -2.79
C GLY A 104 12.66 4.06 -1.51
N GLY A 105 13.13 2.81 -1.52
CA GLY A 105 13.84 2.18 -0.41
C GLY A 105 12.92 1.72 0.73
N SER A 106 13.44 1.81 1.96
CA SER A 106 12.76 1.35 3.17
C SER A 106 11.43 2.06 3.42
N TYR A 107 10.57 1.45 4.21
CA TYR A 107 9.33 2.05 4.69
C TYR A 107 9.59 3.43 5.30
N VAL A 108 10.58 3.54 6.20
CA VAL A 108 10.94 4.80 6.87
C VAL A 108 11.35 5.85 5.84
N LYS A 109 12.26 5.53 4.92
CA LYS A 109 12.72 6.47 3.89
C LYS A 109 11.57 6.93 2.98
N ARG A 110 10.66 6.02 2.62
CA ARG A 110 9.46 6.37 1.84
C ARG A 110 8.53 7.29 2.63
N PHE A 111 8.32 7.01 3.91
CA PHE A 111 7.47 7.83 4.77
C PHE A 111 8.06 9.23 5.00
N GLU A 112 9.38 9.34 5.16
CA GLU A 112 10.10 10.63 5.29
C GLU A 112 10.05 11.48 4.02
N ASN A 113 9.86 10.85 2.85
CA ASN A 113 9.82 11.53 1.56
C ASN A 113 8.42 12.04 1.18
N ILE A 114 7.49 12.05 2.12
CA ILE A 114 6.14 12.60 1.92
C ILE A 114 6.21 14.12 2.05
N ALA A 115 5.93 14.82 0.96
CA ALA A 115 6.01 16.29 0.90
C ALA A 115 4.70 16.96 1.31
N VAL A 116 3.55 16.34 0.97
CA VAL A 116 2.21 16.90 1.24
C VAL A 116 1.22 15.79 1.58
N TRP A 117 0.30 16.09 2.49
CA TRP A 117 -0.72 15.16 2.98
C TRP A 117 -2.11 15.61 2.60
N ASN A 118 -2.89 14.73 1.97
CA ASN A 118 -4.33 14.93 1.69
C ASN A 118 -4.67 16.24 0.94
N THR A 119 -3.69 16.87 0.28
CA THR A 119 -3.90 18.08 -0.52
C THR A 119 -4.07 17.70 -1.99
N VAL A 120 -5.04 18.32 -2.64
CA VAL A 120 -5.22 18.26 -4.09
C VAL A 120 -5.14 19.67 -4.65
N MET A 121 -4.78 19.81 -5.92
CA MET A 121 -4.80 21.09 -6.60
C MET A 121 -6.24 21.58 -6.81
N ASP A 122 -6.45 22.90 -6.89
CA ASP A 122 -7.78 23.50 -7.04
C ASP A 122 -8.53 22.97 -8.26
N GLN A 123 -7.82 22.64 -9.34
CA GLN A 123 -8.38 22.11 -10.58
C GLN A 123 -8.42 20.58 -10.63
N TYR A 124 -8.31 19.88 -9.48
CA TYR A 124 -8.23 18.42 -9.44
C TYR A 124 -9.39 17.73 -10.17
N GLU A 125 -10.63 18.13 -9.90
CA GLU A 125 -11.81 17.55 -10.57
C GLU A 125 -11.78 17.74 -12.09
N TYR A 126 -11.41 18.94 -12.54
CA TYR A 126 -11.28 19.23 -13.97
C TYR A 126 -10.21 18.35 -14.64
N SER A 127 -9.06 18.17 -13.98
CA SER A 127 -7.98 17.33 -14.50
C SER A 127 -8.38 15.87 -14.66
N LEU A 128 -9.19 15.33 -13.76
CA LEU A 128 -9.70 13.95 -13.85
C LEU A 128 -10.59 13.77 -15.08
N LEU A 129 -11.46 14.74 -15.36
CA LEU A 129 -12.30 14.70 -16.56
C LEU A 129 -11.45 14.78 -17.83
N LYS A 130 -10.47 15.68 -17.89
CA LYS A 130 -9.58 15.81 -19.05
C LYS A 130 -8.64 14.63 -19.27
N TRP A 131 -8.22 13.97 -18.20
CA TRP A 131 -7.48 12.72 -18.31
C TRP A 131 -8.31 11.64 -18.99
N LYS A 132 -9.59 11.53 -18.65
CA LYS A 132 -10.51 10.60 -19.31
C LYS A 132 -10.69 10.95 -20.80
N ASP A 133 -10.85 12.23 -21.12
CA ASP A 133 -10.94 12.68 -22.53
C ASP A 133 -9.67 12.27 -23.31
N PHE A 134 -8.49 12.45 -22.71
CA PHE A 134 -7.20 12.09 -23.33
C PHE A 134 -7.06 10.58 -23.57
N LEU A 135 -7.47 9.73 -22.62
CA LEU A 135 -7.38 8.28 -22.77
C LEU A 135 -8.35 7.70 -23.82
N LEU A 136 -9.40 8.44 -24.19
CA LEU A 136 -10.41 8.03 -25.18
C LEU A 136 -10.11 8.55 -26.59
N ALA A 137 -9.12 9.43 -26.76
CA ALA A 137 -8.66 9.95 -28.04
C ALA A 137 -7.60 9.05 -28.66
#